data_AF-A0A534TNR0-F1
#
_entry.id   AF-A0A534TNR0-F1
#
_cell.length_a   1.000
_cell.length_b   1.000
_cell.length_c   1.000
_cell.angle_alpha   90.00
_cell.angle_beta   90.00
_cell.angle_gamma   90.00
#
_symmetry.space_group_name_H-M   'P 1'
#
loop_
_entity.id
_entity.type
_entity.pdbx_description
1 polymer ?
#
loop_
_entity_poly.entity_id
_entity_poly.type
_entity_poly.pdbx_seq_one_letter_code
_entity_poly.pdbx_strand_id
1 'polypeptide(L)'
;MLSQNVFDSGGGVMTSGYSAFGVRRPGATVKAFESASHQGVCDGAILRAPLAAVHPQEHIEPFSWGYRNGYALRFAPQRHALLGGLLVGEDGPDERGARPSNNAPDSLQLARQNADGTPDYHGWPDRFGFLPSDQAVFNPIGGPGDDLCVPDPSNPPSMCTPASLALILKEDVPIRDVLAFPPQQIASPLAIDAADSSFTAIDFVPDSFAAPPMRPGAALYALEGDFGFSKGNATSPAPEVGHEIKIINFSAPGEPLALKILRFAHNTTFEQSFVDGLRGFNRPTNVRMGPDGCAWVVDYGAVRDFGQSDPDAKYVGANNGPLVQIPGTGVIWRICRQ
;
A
#
# COMPACT_ATOMS: atom_id res chain seq x y z
N MET A 1 0.02 17.92 -15.80
CA MET A 1 -0.90 17.96 -16.96
C MET A 1 -1.49 16.56 -17.12
N LEU A 2 -2.80 16.43 -17.31
CA LEU A 2 -3.46 15.14 -17.52
C LEU A 2 -3.16 14.62 -18.94
N SER A 3 -3.17 13.30 -19.10
CA SER A 3 -3.17 12.64 -20.40
C SER A 3 -4.48 12.91 -21.16
N GLN A 4 -4.59 12.42 -22.39
CA GLN A 4 -5.84 12.46 -23.15
C GLN A 4 -6.80 11.32 -22.75
N ASN A 5 -6.40 10.45 -21.82
CA ASN A 5 -7.16 9.27 -21.44
C ASN A 5 -8.36 9.64 -20.55
N VAL A 6 -9.40 8.83 -20.68
CA VAL A 6 -10.57 8.79 -19.80
C VAL A 6 -10.83 7.33 -19.44
N PHE A 7 -11.36 7.12 -18.24
CA PHE A 7 -11.55 5.80 -17.63
C PHE A 7 -13.05 5.59 -17.40
N ASP A 8 -13.58 4.41 -17.73
CA ASP A 8 -14.98 4.09 -17.48
C ASP A 8 -15.15 3.81 -15.98
N SER A 9 -15.89 4.68 -15.29
CA SER A 9 -16.17 4.56 -13.86
C SER A 9 -17.47 3.79 -13.60
N GLY A 10 -17.88 2.96 -14.55
CA GLY A 10 -19.07 2.13 -14.51
C GLY A 10 -20.23 2.73 -15.30
N GLY A 11 -21.01 1.85 -15.93
CA GLY A 11 -22.22 2.23 -16.67
C GLY A 11 -21.98 3.14 -17.88
N GLY A 12 -20.76 3.16 -18.44
CA GLY A 12 -20.37 4.02 -19.56
C GLY A 12 -20.01 5.45 -19.15
N VAL A 13 -19.88 5.72 -17.84
CA VAL A 13 -19.58 7.05 -17.31
C VAL A 13 -18.07 7.27 -17.31
N MET A 14 -17.56 7.95 -18.34
CA MET A 14 -16.13 8.22 -18.43
C MET A 14 -15.69 9.42 -17.57
N THR A 15 -14.61 9.23 -16.83
CA THR A 15 -13.99 10.21 -15.94
C THR A 15 -12.51 10.40 -16.28
N SER A 16 -11.99 11.63 -16.23
CA SER A 16 -10.53 11.89 -16.29
C SER A 16 -9.90 11.77 -14.91
N GLY A 17 -8.60 11.46 -14.83
CA GLY A 17 -7.91 11.45 -13.53
C GLY A 17 -7.96 12.81 -12.82
N TYR A 18 -7.92 12.79 -11.48
CA TYR A 18 -8.05 13.97 -10.62
C TYR A 18 -9.27 14.85 -10.95
N SER A 19 -10.35 14.26 -11.48
CA SER A 19 -11.60 14.94 -11.79
C SER A 19 -12.75 14.29 -11.03
N ALA A 20 -13.81 15.06 -10.74
CA ALA A 20 -15.03 14.51 -10.15
C ALA A 20 -15.65 13.44 -11.07
N PHE A 21 -16.40 12.51 -10.50
CA PHE A 21 -17.10 11.45 -11.23
C PHE A 21 -17.89 11.99 -12.43
N GLY A 22 -17.69 11.38 -13.61
CA GLY A 22 -18.35 11.75 -14.86
C GLY A 22 -17.79 13.02 -15.53
N VAL A 23 -16.75 13.65 -14.97
CA VAL A 23 -16.11 14.83 -15.55
C VAL A 23 -14.95 14.41 -16.44
N ARG A 24 -15.02 14.82 -17.71
CA ARG A 24 -13.97 14.58 -18.73
C ARG A 24 -13.16 15.85 -18.95
N ARG A 25 -11.86 15.78 -18.72
CA ARG A 25 -10.90 16.88 -18.87
C ARG A 25 -9.61 16.41 -19.57
N PRO A 26 -9.70 15.77 -20.74
CA PRO A 26 -8.52 15.24 -21.43
C PRO A 26 -7.54 16.37 -21.75
N GLY A 27 -6.26 16.17 -21.44
CA GLY A 27 -5.20 17.17 -21.64
C GLY A 27 -5.23 18.37 -20.68
N ALA A 28 -6.15 18.40 -19.71
CA ALA A 28 -6.28 19.56 -18.84
C ALA A 28 -5.08 19.70 -17.89
N THR A 29 -4.83 20.94 -17.47
CA THR A 29 -3.93 21.20 -16.34
C THR A 29 -4.76 21.26 -15.06
N VAL A 30 -4.49 20.31 -14.15
CA VAL A 30 -5.00 20.35 -12.78
C VAL A 30 -4.08 21.26 -11.97
N LYS A 31 -4.66 22.28 -11.33
CA LYS A 31 -3.88 23.19 -10.49
C LYS A 31 -3.62 22.54 -9.14
N ALA A 32 -2.48 22.89 -8.53
CA ALA A 32 -2.21 22.49 -7.14
C ALA A 32 -3.35 22.98 -6.24
N PHE A 33 -3.80 22.13 -5.33
CA PHE A 33 -4.89 22.40 -4.38
C PHE A 33 -6.25 22.68 -5.04
N GLU A 34 -6.44 22.28 -6.30
CA GLU A 34 -7.75 22.33 -6.95
C GLU A 34 -8.73 21.47 -6.15
N SER A 35 -9.86 22.06 -5.73
CA SER A 35 -10.87 21.43 -4.84
C SER A 35 -10.42 21.12 -3.41
N ALA A 36 -9.23 21.59 -2.98
CA ALA A 36 -8.80 21.42 -1.60
C ALA A 36 -9.64 22.30 -0.65
N SER A 37 -9.94 21.78 0.53
CA SER A 37 -10.63 22.53 1.60
C SER A 37 -9.74 23.61 2.22
N HIS A 38 -8.42 23.43 2.16
CA HIS A 38 -7.41 24.36 2.67
C HIS A 38 -6.20 24.42 1.74
N GLN A 39 -5.56 25.59 1.67
CA GLN A 39 -4.29 25.73 0.98
C GLN A 39 -3.23 24.83 1.62
N GLY A 40 -2.44 24.14 0.80
CA GLY A 40 -1.39 23.23 1.28
C GLY A 40 -1.84 21.78 1.48
N VAL A 41 -3.14 21.50 1.49
CA VAL A 41 -3.68 20.14 1.63
C VAL A 41 -3.83 19.50 0.26
N CYS A 42 -3.15 18.37 0.06
CA CYS A 42 -3.28 17.53 -1.12
C CYS A 42 -3.29 16.05 -0.73
N ASP A 43 -4.00 15.24 -1.52
CA ASP A 43 -4.04 13.78 -1.37
C ASP A 43 -2.75 13.14 -1.91
N GLY A 44 -2.46 11.93 -1.45
CA GLY A 44 -1.28 11.19 -1.90
C GLY A 44 0.04 11.88 -1.55
N ALA A 45 0.07 12.58 -0.41
CA ALA A 45 1.19 13.40 0.03
C ALA A 45 1.46 13.29 1.53
N ILE A 46 2.71 13.50 1.91
CA ILE A 46 3.13 13.76 3.28
C ILE A 46 3.16 15.26 3.46
N LEU A 47 2.37 15.74 4.42
CA LEU A 47 2.26 17.15 4.73
C LEU A 47 3.00 17.46 6.04
N ARG A 48 3.49 18.68 6.18
CA ARG A 48 4.10 19.20 7.40
C ARG A 48 3.46 20.53 7.78
N ALA A 49 3.42 20.82 9.07
CA ALA A 49 2.95 22.10 9.59
C ALA A 49 3.80 22.52 10.81
N PRO A 50 4.07 23.83 10.98
CA PRO A 50 4.77 24.33 12.15
C PRO A 50 3.86 24.28 13.39
N LEU A 51 4.28 23.52 14.41
CA LEU A 51 3.52 23.39 15.67
C LEU A 51 3.43 24.70 16.46
N ALA A 52 4.37 25.63 16.25
CA ALA A 52 4.43 26.89 16.99
C ALA A 52 3.61 28.03 16.35
N ALA A 53 3.03 27.82 15.17
CA ALA A 53 2.17 28.84 14.55
C ALA A 53 0.86 28.98 15.32
N VAL A 54 0.31 30.21 15.36
CA VAL A 54 -0.99 30.47 16.01
C VAL A 54 -2.13 29.72 15.30
N HIS A 55 -2.00 29.57 13.97
CA HIS A 55 -2.95 28.86 13.11
C HIS A 55 -2.20 27.85 12.20
N PRO A 56 -1.73 26.70 12.73
CA PRO A 56 -0.93 25.74 11.95
C PRO A 56 -1.61 25.24 10.68
N GLN A 57 -2.94 25.19 10.65
CA GLN A 57 -3.73 24.81 9.49
C GLN A 57 -3.59 25.76 8.30
N GLU A 58 -3.14 27.01 8.53
CA GLU A 58 -2.87 28.01 7.48
C GLU A 58 -1.43 27.90 6.93
N HIS A 59 -0.62 27.01 7.50
CA HIS A 59 0.80 26.84 7.19
C HIS A 59 1.15 25.39 6.87
N ILE A 60 0.19 24.63 6.34
CA ILE A 60 0.42 23.27 5.86
C ILE A 60 1.19 23.34 4.54
N GLU A 61 2.27 22.57 4.44
CA GLU A 61 3.10 22.48 3.25
C GLU A 61 3.31 21.01 2.85
N PRO A 62 3.34 20.68 1.54
CA PRO A 62 3.78 19.37 1.11
C PRO A 62 5.27 19.18 1.39
N PHE A 63 5.61 18.04 1.99
CA PHE A 63 6.99 17.62 2.23
C PHE A 63 7.47 16.62 1.18
N SER A 64 6.59 15.73 0.73
CA SER A 64 6.83 14.67 -0.26
C SER A 64 5.47 14.25 -0.84
N TRP A 65 5.39 13.82 -2.11
CA TRP A 65 4.11 13.50 -2.75
C TRP A 65 4.22 12.44 -3.85
N GLY A 66 3.08 12.07 -4.44
CA GLY A 66 3.02 11.04 -5.46
C GLY A 66 2.98 9.64 -4.86
N TYR A 67 2.25 9.49 -3.75
CA TYR A 67 1.88 8.22 -3.14
C TYR A 67 0.41 7.89 -3.45
N ARG A 68 0.07 6.61 -3.56
CA ARG A 68 -1.31 6.13 -3.47
C ARG A 68 -1.78 6.19 -2.02
N ASN A 69 -1.12 5.42 -1.15
CA ASN A 69 -1.47 5.26 0.25
C ASN A 69 -0.21 5.05 1.11
N GLY A 70 0.54 6.12 1.41
CA GLY A 70 1.72 6.07 2.29
C GLY A 70 1.35 5.92 3.77
N TYR A 71 0.72 4.80 4.14
CA TYR A 71 0.10 4.59 5.44
C TYR A 71 1.11 4.50 6.59
N ALA A 72 2.20 3.74 6.37
CA ALA A 72 3.21 3.53 7.40
C ALA A 72 4.32 4.59 7.29
N LEU A 73 4.63 5.31 8.38
CA LEU A 73 5.73 6.27 8.38
C LEU A 73 6.54 6.27 9.69
N ARG A 74 7.86 6.43 9.57
CA ARG A 74 8.76 6.55 10.73
C ARG A 74 10.05 7.28 10.38
N PHE A 75 10.43 8.26 11.21
CA PHE A 75 11.77 8.84 11.15
C PHE A 75 12.81 7.82 11.61
N ALA A 76 13.86 7.64 10.79
CA ALA A 76 15.04 6.92 11.20
C ALA A 76 15.79 7.67 12.31
N PRO A 77 16.57 6.97 13.15
CA PRO A 77 17.50 7.63 14.05
C PRO A 77 18.50 8.52 13.28
N GLN A 78 18.99 9.60 13.89
CA GLN A 78 19.96 10.49 13.24
C GLN A 78 21.27 9.79 12.90
N ARG A 79 21.72 8.87 13.78
CA ARG A 79 22.89 8.01 13.56
C ARG A 79 22.48 6.69 12.92
N HIS A 80 21.88 6.76 11.73
CA HIS A 80 21.39 5.62 10.96
C HIS A 80 21.82 5.75 9.49
N ALA A 81 21.76 4.66 8.72
CA ALA A 81 22.04 4.68 7.27
C ALA A 81 21.13 5.67 6.49
N LEU A 82 19.94 5.95 7.04
CA LEU A 82 18.97 6.90 6.49
C LEU A 82 19.11 8.33 7.05
N LEU A 83 20.05 8.57 7.99
CA LEU A 83 20.43 9.90 8.50
C LEU A 83 19.24 10.76 8.96
N GLY A 84 18.34 10.21 9.77
CA GLY A 84 17.15 10.95 10.21
C GLY A 84 16.03 11.04 9.18
N GLY A 85 16.17 10.43 8.01
CA GLY A 85 15.16 10.44 6.93
C GLY A 85 13.86 9.75 7.31
N LEU A 86 12.78 10.14 6.63
CA LEU A 86 11.44 9.61 6.85
C LEU A 86 11.18 8.40 5.95
N LEU A 87 11.24 7.20 6.53
CA LEU A 87 10.91 5.96 5.84
C LEU A 87 9.38 5.82 5.76
N VAL A 88 8.88 5.42 4.59
CA VAL A 88 7.46 5.29 4.28
C VAL A 88 7.19 3.90 3.71
N GLY A 89 6.17 3.23 4.21
CA GLY A 89 5.57 2.05 3.59
C GLY A 89 4.29 2.47 2.88
N GLU A 90 4.20 2.19 1.59
CA GLU A 90 3.08 2.54 0.73
C GLU A 90 2.39 1.30 0.20
N ASP A 91 1.05 1.31 0.24
CA ASP A 91 0.23 0.27 -0.35
C ASP A 91 -0.03 0.56 -1.83
N GLY A 92 0.33 -0.39 -2.69
CA GLY A 92 0.12 -0.37 -4.13
C GLY A 92 -1.37 -0.41 -4.52
N PRO A 93 -1.71 -0.16 -5.79
CA PRO A 93 -3.09 -0.26 -6.27
C PRO A 93 -3.57 -1.71 -6.34
N ASP A 94 -4.87 -1.89 -6.12
CA ASP A 94 -5.53 -3.20 -6.15
C ASP A 94 -6.18 -3.47 -7.52
N GLU A 95 -6.53 -4.73 -7.78
CA GLU A 95 -7.27 -5.21 -8.96
C GLU A 95 -8.76 -4.79 -8.91
N ARG A 96 -9.03 -3.47 -8.91
CA ARG A 96 -10.38 -2.91 -8.75
C ARG A 96 -10.57 -1.49 -9.34
N GLY A 97 -11.84 -1.11 -9.49
CA GLY A 97 -12.27 0.21 -9.93
C GLY A 97 -12.05 0.45 -11.43
N ALA A 98 -11.88 1.71 -11.82
CA ALA A 98 -11.71 2.15 -13.22
C ALA A 98 -10.27 2.05 -13.77
N ARG A 99 -9.29 1.70 -12.93
CA ARG A 99 -7.89 1.39 -13.31
C ARG A 99 -7.42 0.18 -12.49
N PRO A 100 -8.03 -1.00 -12.66
CA PRO A 100 -7.62 -2.20 -11.97
C PRO A 100 -6.16 -2.52 -12.28
N SER A 101 -5.40 -2.89 -11.24
CA SER A 101 -3.96 -3.14 -11.36
C SER A 101 -3.61 -4.48 -10.72
N ASN A 102 -3.09 -5.39 -11.53
CA ASN A 102 -2.67 -6.71 -11.05
C ASN A 102 -1.21 -6.66 -10.62
N ASN A 103 -0.79 -7.44 -9.63
CA ASN A 103 0.61 -7.57 -9.20
C ASN A 103 1.35 -6.25 -8.90
N ALA A 104 0.64 -5.13 -8.68
CA ALA A 104 1.28 -3.86 -8.40
C ALA A 104 1.86 -3.91 -6.98
N PRO A 105 3.18 -3.76 -6.82
CA PRO A 105 3.81 -4.03 -5.54
C PRO A 105 3.57 -2.91 -4.54
N ASP A 106 3.55 -3.28 -3.26
CA ASP A 106 3.74 -2.33 -2.18
C ASP A 106 5.19 -1.83 -2.14
N SER A 107 5.42 -0.61 -1.67
CA SER A 107 6.71 0.07 -1.83
C SER A 107 7.24 0.65 -0.53
N LEU A 108 8.54 0.44 -0.29
CA LEU A 108 9.29 1.14 0.74
C LEU A 108 9.98 2.36 0.13
N GLN A 109 9.60 3.54 0.60
CA GLN A 109 9.99 4.83 0.04
C GLN A 109 10.75 5.65 1.09
N LEU A 110 11.50 6.65 0.65
CA LEU A 110 12.19 7.58 1.54
C LEU A 110 11.84 9.01 1.18
N ALA A 111 10.94 9.60 1.98
CA ALA A 111 10.42 10.94 1.76
C ALA A 111 11.47 12.02 2.08
N ARG A 112 11.65 12.97 1.15
CA ARG A 112 12.64 14.06 1.27
C ARG A 112 12.14 15.33 0.58
N GLN A 113 12.79 16.45 0.91
CA GLN A 113 12.77 17.61 0.01
C GLN A 113 13.95 17.54 -0.95
N ASN A 114 13.72 17.97 -2.19
CA ASN A 114 14.76 18.22 -3.17
C ASN A 114 15.69 19.35 -2.68
N ALA A 115 16.86 19.48 -3.29
CA ALA A 115 17.84 20.51 -2.92
C ALA A 115 17.33 21.95 -3.10
N ASP A 116 16.33 22.15 -3.95
CA ASP A 116 15.66 23.44 -4.18
C ASP A 116 14.50 23.71 -3.20
N GLY A 117 14.26 22.80 -2.24
CA GLY A 117 13.20 22.91 -1.24
C GLY A 117 11.83 22.41 -1.72
N THR A 118 11.69 21.97 -2.96
CA THR A 118 10.45 21.34 -3.45
C THR A 118 10.29 19.92 -2.88
N PRO A 119 9.05 19.43 -2.70
CA PRO A 119 8.82 18.04 -2.29
C PRO A 119 9.24 17.07 -3.40
N ASP A 120 9.84 15.92 -3.06
CA ASP A 120 10.08 14.84 -4.02
C ASP A 120 8.78 14.17 -4.48
N TYR A 121 8.84 13.44 -5.59
CA TYR A 121 7.68 12.82 -6.23
C TYR A 121 7.92 11.32 -6.46
N HIS A 122 6.99 10.51 -5.96
CA HIS A 122 7.14 9.05 -5.91
C HIS A 122 6.42 8.29 -7.02
N GLY A 123 5.81 9.01 -7.97
CA GLY A 123 5.40 8.44 -9.26
C GLY A 123 3.92 8.06 -9.39
N TRP A 124 3.16 7.97 -8.29
CA TRP A 124 1.71 7.77 -8.36
C TRP A 124 1.05 8.93 -9.14
N PRO A 125 0.19 8.64 -10.13
CA PRO A 125 -0.53 7.37 -10.33
C PRO A 125 -0.04 6.49 -11.49
N ASP A 126 1.12 6.79 -12.10
CA ASP A 126 1.58 6.15 -13.35
C ASP A 126 2.90 5.36 -13.19
N ARG A 127 3.32 5.11 -11.94
CA ARG A 127 4.49 4.30 -11.59
C ARG A 127 4.13 3.36 -10.44
N PHE A 128 4.36 2.07 -10.63
CA PHE A 128 4.19 1.06 -9.59
C PHE A 128 5.54 0.43 -9.27
N GLY A 129 6.04 0.70 -8.05
CA GLY A 129 7.41 0.35 -7.66
C GLY A 129 8.45 0.89 -8.64
N PHE A 130 9.24 -0.01 -9.24
CA PHE A 130 10.29 0.36 -10.18
C PHE A 130 9.82 0.51 -11.64
N LEU A 131 8.56 0.25 -11.95
CA LEU A 131 8.08 0.14 -13.33
C LEU A 131 6.96 1.15 -13.62
N PRO A 132 6.82 1.64 -14.87
CA PRO A 132 5.62 2.37 -15.30
C PRO A 132 4.35 1.50 -15.16
N SER A 133 3.19 2.13 -14.94
CA SER A 133 1.92 1.42 -14.79
C SER A 133 1.48 0.67 -16.05
N ASP A 134 1.91 1.11 -17.23
CA ASP A 134 1.55 0.51 -18.53
C ASP A 134 2.25 -0.81 -18.85
N GLN A 135 3.13 -1.28 -17.96
CA GLN A 135 3.86 -2.53 -18.16
C GLN A 135 2.94 -3.73 -18.03
N ALA A 136 3.09 -4.70 -18.93
CA ALA A 136 2.19 -5.85 -19.03
C ALA A 136 2.10 -6.73 -17.77
N VAL A 137 3.10 -6.66 -16.88
CA VAL A 137 3.07 -7.34 -15.57
C VAL A 137 1.92 -6.84 -14.69
N PHE A 138 1.47 -5.60 -14.92
CA PHE A 138 0.37 -4.98 -14.19
C PHE A 138 -0.97 -5.09 -14.87
N ASN A 139 -1.04 -5.71 -16.06
CA ASN A 139 -2.28 -5.82 -16.79
C ASN A 139 -3.37 -6.48 -15.94
N PRO A 140 -4.56 -5.88 -15.85
CA PRO A 140 -5.66 -6.46 -15.13
C PRO A 140 -6.04 -7.83 -15.71
N ILE A 141 -6.45 -8.70 -14.81
CA ILE A 141 -6.99 -10.04 -15.08
C ILE A 141 -8.51 -10.06 -14.97
N GLY A 142 -9.11 -9.00 -14.43
CA GLY A 142 -10.54 -8.84 -14.20
C GLY A 142 -10.99 -9.51 -12.91
N GLY A 143 -11.92 -8.85 -12.22
CA GLY A 143 -12.44 -9.31 -10.94
C GLY A 143 -13.75 -8.62 -10.56
N PRO A 144 -14.42 -9.07 -9.49
CA PRO A 144 -15.70 -8.52 -9.05
C PRO A 144 -15.62 -7.07 -8.55
N GLY A 145 -14.41 -6.54 -8.32
CA GLY A 145 -14.17 -5.16 -7.91
C GLY A 145 -14.00 -4.17 -9.07
N ASP A 146 -13.99 -4.65 -10.31
CA ASP A 146 -13.85 -3.83 -11.51
C ASP A 146 -15.16 -3.12 -11.87
N ASP A 147 -15.08 -1.84 -12.26
CA ASP A 147 -16.25 -1.00 -12.58
C ASP A 147 -17.02 -1.49 -13.83
N LEU A 148 -16.37 -2.28 -14.70
CA LEU A 148 -16.98 -2.90 -15.89
C LEU A 148 -17.51 -4.31 -15.62
N CYS A 149 -17.25 -4.88 -14.45
CA CYS A 149 -17.70 -6.23 -14.12
C CYS A 149 -19.24 -6.30 -14.01
N VAL A 150 -19.84 -7.20 -14.78
CA VAL A 150 -21.23 -7.63 -14.54
C VAL A 150 -21.18 -8.92 -13.72
N PRO A 151 -21.71 -8.96 -12.48
CA PRO A 151 -21.53 -10.11 -11.60
C PRO A 151 -22.06 -11.43 -12.17
N ASP A 152 -21.24 -12.48 -12.10
CA ASP A 152 -21.58 -13.86 -12.43
C ASP A 152 -20.89 -14.84 -11.47
N PRO A 153 -21.60 -15.33 -10.43
CA PRO A 153 -21.04 -16.28 -9.47
C PRO A 153 -20.64 -17.64 -10.07
N SER A 154 -21.07 -17.94 -11.30
CA SER A 154 -20.72 -19.18 -12.00
C SER A 154 -19.39 -19.12 -12.75
N ASN A 155 -18.74 -17.95 -12.78
CA ASN A 155 -17.47 -17.73 -13.48
C ASN A 155 -16.28 -17.35 -12.57
N PRO A 156 -15.93 -18.17 -11.54
CA PRO A 156 -14.73 -17.94 -10.75
C PRO A 156 -13.45 -18.17 -11.59
N PRO A 157 -12.34 -17.44 -11.35
CA PRO A 157 -12.15 -16.49 -10.25
C PRO A 157 -12.67 -15.07 -10.55
N SER A 158 -12.92 -14.72 -11.83
CA SER A 158 -13.29 -13.34 -12.21
C SER A 158 -14.60 -12.87 -11.58
N MET A 159 -15.53 -13.80 -11.34
CA MET A 159 -16.88 -13.50 -10.86
C MET A 159 -17.64 -12.50 -11.75
N CYS A 160 -17.22 -12.35 -13.01
CA CYS A 160 -17.82 -11.49 -14.01
C CYS A 160 -18.40 -12.33 -15.15
N THR A 161 -19.44 -11.84 -15.85
CA THR A 161 -19.90 -12.50 -17.08
C THR A 161 -18.76 -12.57 -18.11
N PRO A 162 -18.75 -13.57 -19.01
CA PRO A 162 -17.74 -13.64 -20.07
C PRO A 162 -17.66 -12.38 -20.94
N ALA A 163 -18.79 -11.70 -21.16
CA ALA A 163 -18.85 -10.48 -21.96
C ALA A 163 -18.19 -9.28 -21.25
N SER A 164 -18.48 -9.08 -19.97
CA SER A 164 -17.82 -8.01 -19.19
C SER A 164 -16.33 -8.28 -18.98
N LEU A 165 -15.94 -9.54 -18.76
CA LEU A 165 -14.52 -9.90 -18.65
C LEU A 165 -13.76 -9.59 -19.96
N ALA A 166 -14.34 -9.94 -21.10
CA ALA A 166 -13.74 -9.60 -22.40
C ALA A 166 -13.66 -8.08 -22.64
N LEU A 167 -14.56 -7.29 -22.06
CA LEU A 167 -14.52 -5.83 -22.12
C LEU A 167 -13.37 -5.28 -21.27
N ILE A 168 -13.23 -5.73 -20.02
CA ILE A 168 -12.13 -5.36 -19.10
C ILE A 168 -10.78 -5.59 -19.77
N LEU A 169 -10.55 -6.83 -20.25
CA LEU A 169 -9.28 -7.23 -20.88
C LEU A 169 -9.00 -6.49 -22.20
N LYS A 170 -9.99 -5.81 -22.77
CA LYS A 170 -9.83 -5.01 -23.98
C LYS A 170 -9.62 -3.52 -23.66
N GLU A 171 -10.35 -2.98 -22.70
CA GLU A 171 -10.36 -1.54 -22.43
C GLU A 171 -9.26 -1.13 -21.44
N ASP A 172 -8.92 -1.99 -20.48
CA ASP A 172 -8.01 -1.65 -19.38
C ASP A 172 -6.59 -2.20 -19.57
N VAL A 173 -6.31 -2.85 -20.71
CA VAL A 173 -5.01 -3.40 -21.07
C VAL A 173 -4.39 -2.65 -22.27
N PRO A 174 -3.18 -2.06 -22.13
CA PRO A 174 -2.46 -1.84 -20.88
C PRO A 174 -3.13 -0.76 -20.02
N ILE A 175 -2.72 -0.67 -18.75
CA ILE A 175 -3.18 0.40 -17.86
C ILE A 175 -2.74 1.75 -18.43
N ARG A 176 -3.71 2.55 -18.86
CA ARG A 176 -3.45 3.85 -19.51
C ARG A 176 -2.98 4.88 -18.48
N ASP A 177 -2.05 5.74 -18.87
CA ASP A 177 -1.53 6.81 -18.01
C ASP A 177 -2.61 7.86 -17.69
N VAL A 178 -2.59 8.36 -16.46
CA VAL A 178 -3.41 9.48 -16.01
C VAL A 178 -2.75 10.82 -16.36
N LEU A 179 -1.43 10.92 -16.24
CA LEU A 179 -0.65 12.11 -16.51
C LEU A 179 -0.09 12.06 -17.95
N ALA A 180 0.03 13.22 -18.59
CA ALA A 180 0.65 13.30 -19.93
C ALA A 180 2.16 13.00 -19.89
N PHE A 181 2.79 13.29 -18.75
CA PHE A 181 4.19 13.04 -18.44
C PHE A 181 4.39 13.24 -16.93
N PRO A 182 5.41 12.61 -16.31
CA PRO A 182 5.76 12.86 -14.92
C PRO A 182 6.00 14.36 -14.67
N PRO A 183 5.38 14.96 -13.64
CA PRO A 183 5.47 16.38 -13.35
C PRO A 183 6.87 16.82 -12.88
N GLN A 184 7.66 15.87 -12.38
CA GLN A 184 9.06 16.03 -12.00
C GLN A 184 9.76 14.66 -12.03
N GLN A 185 11.06 14.63 -11.75
CA GLN A 185 11.81 13.38 -11.65
C GLN A 185 11.21 12.46 -10.57
N ILE A 186 11.00 11.20 -10.93
CA ILE A 186 10.48 10.18 -10.02
C ILE A 186 11.61 9.73 -9.09
N ALA A 187 11.37 9.81 -7.79
CA ALA A 187 12.18 9.19 -6.76
C ALA A 187 11.89 7.68 -6.73
N SER A 188 12.93 6.87 -6.93
CA SER A 188 12.78 5.41 -6.88
C SER A 188 12.50 4.93 -5.45
N PRO A 189 11.69 3.88 -5.27
CA PRO A 189 11.56 3.23 -3.98
C PRO A 189 12.90 2.60 -3.56
N LEU A 190 13.10 2.42 -2.26
CA LEU A 190 14.25 1.70 -1.69
C LEU A 190 14.13 0.19 -1.90
N ALA A 191 12.90 -0.33 -1.82
CA ALA A 191 12.56 -1.73 -2.00
C ALA A 191 11.05 -1.86 -2.29
N ILE A 192 10.65 -3.06 -2.68
CA ILE A 192 9.24 -3.42 -2.88
C ILE A 192 8.91 -4.68 -2.06
N ASP A 193 7.65 -4.80 -1.67
CA ASP A 193 7.04 -6.03 -1.16
C ASP A 193 6.04 -6.60 -2.19
N ALA A 194 5.40 -7.72 -1.88
CA ALA A 194 4.40 -8.30 -2.76
C ALA A 194 3.18 -7.36 -2.91
N ALA A 195 2.40 -7.55 -3.98
CA ALA A 195 1.12 -6.88 -4.12
C ALA A 195 0.18 -7.24 -2.96
N ASP A 196 -0.70 -6.32 -2.58
CA ASP A 196 -1.72 -6.53 -1.56
C ASP A 196 -1.18 -6.95 -0.16
N SER A 197 0.10 -6.70 0.14
CA SER A 197 0.68 -7.06 1.45
C SER A 197 0.34 -6.07 2.57
N SER A 198 0.04 -4.83 2.21
CA SER A 198 -0.53 -3.74 3.03
C SER A 198 0.35 -3.31 4.21
N PHE A 199 1.23 -2.32 3.99
CA PHE A 199 2.04 -1.69 5.03
C PHE A 199 1.19 -0.89 6.02
N THR A 200 1.25 -1.26 7.30
CA THR A 200 0.48 -0.56 8.33
C THR A 200 1.34 0.12 9.40
N ALA A 201 2.58 -0.32 9.60
CA ALA A 201 3.49 0.35 10.51
C ALA A 201 4.96 0.05 10.25
N ILE A 202 5.80 0.97 10.71
CA ILE A 202 7.26 0.84 10.77
C ILE A 202 7.74 1.31 12.14
N ASP A 203 8.70 0.60 12.75
CA ASP A 203 9.48 1.10 13.87
C ASP A 203 10.94 0.64 13.85
N PHE A 204 11.85 1.49 14.32
CA PHE A 204 13.28 1.18 14.38
C PHE A 204 13.62 0.42 15.65
N VAL A 205 14.42 -0.63 15.49
CA VAL A 205 14.86 -1.53 16.55
C VAL A 205 15.95 -0.84 17.39
N PRO A 206 15.77 -0.70 18.72
CA PRO A 206 16.84 -0.25 19.60
C PRO A 206 17.93 -1.30 19.73
N ASP A 207 19.15 -0.86 20.02
CA ASP A 207 20.31 -1.76 20.19
C ASP A 207 20.08 -2.85 21.25
N SER A 208 19.24 -2.59 22.26
CA SER A 208 18.87 -3.56 23.30
C SER A 208 18.07 -4.76 22.77
N PHE A 209 17.38 -4.61 21.64
CA PHE A 209 16.61 -5.67 20.99
C PHE A 209 17.36 -6.29 19.80
N ALA A 210 18.33 -5.59 19.23
CA ALA A 210 19.09 -6.06 18.08
C ALA A 210 19.90 -7.33 18.43
N ALA A 211 19.53 -8.44 17.82
CA ALA A 211 20.24 -9.72 17.88
C ALA A 211 20.05 -10.44 16.54
N PRO A 212 21.03 -11.26 16.09
CA PRO A 212 20.90 -12.00 14.84
C PRO A 212 19.53 -12.73 14.75
N PRO A 213 18.80 -12.58 13.64
CA PRO A 213 19.24 -12.03 12.34
C PRO A 213 19.09 -10.49 12.18
N MET A 214 18.61 -9.77 13.19
CA MET A 214 18.51 -8.30 13.19
C MET A 214 19.88 -7.68 13.46
N ARG A 215 20.21 -6.64 12.69
CA ARG A 215 21.40 -5.81 12.88
C ARG A 215 21.05 -4.55 13.67
N PRO A 216 22.03 -3.92 14.34
CA PRO A 216 21.85 -2.57 14.87
C PRO A 216 21.30 -1.62 13.80
N GLY A 217 20.29 -0.83 14.16
CA GLY A 217 19.60 0.06 13.22
C GLY A 217 18.53 -0.60 12.34
N ALA A 218 18.27 -1.91 12.47
CA ALA A 218 17.17 -2.53 11.74
C ALA A 218 15.82 -1.85 12.02
N ALA A 219 14.86 -2.05 11.13
CA ALA A 219 13.46 -1.69 11.35
C ALA A 219 12.57 -2.94 11.33
N LEU A 220 11.52 -2.91 12.13
CA LEU A 220 10.37 -3.80 11.99
C LEU A 220 9.28 -3.09 11.20
N TYR A 221 8.54 -3.83 10.40
CA TYR A 221 7.33 -3.31 9.77
C TYR A 221 6.23 -4.36 9.77
N ALA A 222 4.99 -3.87 9.85
CA ALA A 222 3.78 -4.67 9.87
C ALA A 222 3.13 -4.69 8.49
N LEU A 223 2.70 -5.88 8.08
CA LEU A 223 1.95 -6.15 6.86
C LEU A 223 0.59 -6.72 7.25
N GLU A 224 -0.47 -5.97 6.98
CA GLU A 224 -1.85 -6.35 7.32
C GLU A 224 -2.35 -7.54 6.48
N GLY A 225 -1.82 -7.70 5.26
CA GLY A 225 -2.22 -8.71 4.29
C GLY A 225 -3.43 -8.35 3.43
N ASP A 226 -3.71 -9.18 2.42
CA ASP A 226 -4.70 -8.93 1.38
C ASP A 226 -6.13 -8.99 1.94
N PHE A 227 -7.03 -8.19 1.37
CA PHE A 227 -8.47 -8.22 1.62
C PHE A 227 -9.24 -9.07 0.59
N GLY A 228 -8.56 -9.95 -0.13
CA GLY A 228 -9.14 -10.86 -1.11
C GLY A 228 -9.66 -10.16 -2.36
N PHE A 229 -9.11 -9.00 -2.72
CA PHE A 229 -9.48 -8.31 -3.96
C PHE A 229 -8.95 -9.06 -5.20
N SER A 230 -7.84 -9.77 -5.03
CA SER A 230 -7.10 -10.51 -6.06
C SER A 230 -6.90 -11.95 -5.64
N LYS A 231 -6.28 -12.76 -6.50
CA LYS A 231 -5.67 -14.02 -6.06
C LYS A 231 -4.48 -13.73 -5.14
N GLY A 232 -4.14 -14.71 -4.29
CA GLY A 232 -2.97 -14.64 -3.41
C GLY A 232 -1.70 -14.21 -4.14
N ASN A 233 -0.93 -13.35 -3.48
CA ASN A 233 0.22 -12.62 -4.04
C ASN A 233 1.50 -13.46 -4.21
N ALA A 234 1.38 -14.79 -4.18
CA ALA A 234 2.48 -15.71 -4.36
C ALA A 234 2.05 -16.93 -5.18
N THR A 235 3.05 -17.63 -5.74
CA THR A 235 2.84 -18.90 -6.42
C THR A 235 3.70 -19.96 -5.75
N SER A 236 3.10 -21.10 -5.42
CA SER A 236 3.80 -22.22 -4.79
C SER A 236 5.10 -22.57 -5.53
N PRO A 237 6.24 -22.73 -4.82
CA PRO A 237 6.35 -22.89 -3.35
C PRO A 237 6.60 -21.57 -2.59
N ALA A 238 6.52 -20.41 -3.23
CA ALA A 238 6.69 -19.14 -2.54
C ALA A 238 5.51 -18.91 -1.57
N PRO A 239 5.77 -18.46 -0.34
CA PRO A 239 4.71 -18.14 0.61
C PRO A 239 4.02 -16.83 0.21
N GLU A 240 2.72 -16.73 0.46
CA GLU A 240 2.03 -15.44 0.43
C GLU A 240 2.61 -14.50 1.49
N VAL A 241 2.52 -13.21 1.19
CA VAL A 241 3.12 -12.12 1.96
C VAL A 241 2.01 -11.26 2.53
N GLY A 242 2.03 -11.07 3.84
CA GLY A 242 0.92 -10.47 4.57
C GLY A 242 0.78 -11.12 5.94
N HIS A 243 -0.09 -10.56 6.77
CA HIS A 243 -0.41 -11.09 8.10
C HIS A 243 0.85 -11.34 8.96
N GLU A 244 1.83 -10.44 8.88
CA GLU A 244 3.15 -10.68 9.44
C GLU A 244 3.91 -9.41 9.84
N ILE A 245 4.96 -9.62 10.63
CA ILE A 245 6.01 -8.63 10.89
C ILE A 245 7.27 -9.08 10.17
N LYS A 246 7.88 -8.15 9.43
CA LYS A 246 9.16 -8.33 8.75
C LYS A 246 10.24 -7.41 9.33
N ILE A 247 11.50 -7.78 9.06
CA ILE A 247 12.69 -6.98 9.40
C ILE A 247 13.25 -6.35 8.12
N ILE A 248 13.70 -5.12 8.22
CA ILE A 248 14.59 -4.48 7.26
C ILE A 248 15.93 -4.26 7.94
N ASN A 249 16.97 -4.94 7.49
CA ASN A 249 18.35 -4.63 7.86
C ASN A 249 18.92 -3.63 6.84
N PHE A 250 19.64 -2.62 7.35
CA PHE A 250 20.34 -1.63 6.53
C PHE A 250 21.86 -1.91 6.52
N SER A 251 22.57 -1.39 5.53
CA SER A 251 24.03 -1.26 5.57
C SER A 251 24.46 -0.32 6.70
N ALA A 252 25.75 -0.34 7.06
CA ALA A 252 26.22 0.51 8.16
C ALA A 252 26.17 1.99 7.77
N PRO A 253 25.99 2.91 8.74
CA PRO A 253 26.06 4.34 8.46
C PRO A 253 27.37 4.73 7.75
N GLY A 254 27.25 5.46 6.63
CA GLY A 254 28.40 5.88 5.80
C GLY A 254 28.79 4.90 4.68
N GLU A 255 28.22 3.69 4.66
CA GLU A 255 28.33 2.78 3.52
C GLU A 255 27.27 3.09 2.46
N PRO A 256 27.45 2.64 1.20
CA PRO A 256 26.37 2.64 0.22
C PRO A 256 25.11 1.97 0.80
N LEU A 257 23.97 2.62 0.64
CA LEU A 257 22.71 2.12 1.18
C LEU A 257 22.36 0.76 0.55
N ALA A 258 22.23 -0.26 1.38
CA ALA A 258 21.75 -1.57 0.99
C ALA A 258 20.72 -2.06 2.01
N LEU A 259 19.67 -2.71 1.52
CA LEU A 259 18.59 -3.25 2.35
C LEU A 259 18.59 -4.78 2.25
N LYS A 260 18.28 -5.44 3.37
CA LYS A 260 17.96 -6.87 3.40
C LYS A 260 16.69 -7.09 4.20
N ILE A 261 15.64 -7.51 3.50
CA ILE A 261 14.34 -7.84 4.07
C ILE A 261 14.31 -9.31 4.50
N LEU A 262 13.74 -9.57 5.67
CA LEU A 262 13.59 -10.91 6.25
C LEU A 262 12.20 -11.07 6.85
N ARG A 263 11.59 -12.25 6.71
CA ARG A 263 10.43 -12.64 7.52
C ARG A 263 10.89 -12.80 8.98
N PHE A 264 10.04 -12.37 9.93
CA PHE A 264 10.39 -12.39 11.35
C PHE A 264 9.34 -13.06 12.21
N ALA A 265 8.14 -12.48 12.31
CA ALA A 265 7.05 -13.03 13.09
C ALA A 265 5.84 -13.19 12.17
N HIS A 266 5.48 -14.45 11.92
CA HIS A 266 4.45 -14.81 10.96
C HIS A 266 3.77 -16.11 11.39
N ASN A 267 2.60 -16.39 10.82
CA ASN A 267 1.92 -17.66 10.99
C ASN A 267 2.69 -18.81 10.31
N THR A 268 2.38 -20.04 10.71
CA THR A 268 2.90 -21.23 10.00
C THR A 268 2.25 -21.42 8.64
N THR A 269 1.07 -20.83 8.46
CA THR A 269 0.37 -20.64 7.17
C THR A 269 0.55 -19.20 6.72
N PHE A 270 0.04 -18.85 5.53
CA PHE A 270 0.31 -17.56 4.90
C PHE A 270 -0.91 -16.63 4.86
N GLU A 271 -2.00 -17.05 5.51
CA GLU A 271 -3.26 -16.31 5.64
C GLU A 271 -3.49 -15.92 7.12
N GLN A 272 -4.56 -15.17 7.38
CA GLN A 272 -5.09 -14.90 8.70
C GLN A 272 -5.22 -16.17 9.54
N SER A 273 -4.79 -16.11 10.80
CA SER A 273 -4.73 -17.29 11.66
C SER A 273 -6.10 -17.94 11.91
N PHE A 274 -7.19 -17.18 11.83
CA PHE A 274 -8.53 -17.72 12.10
C PHE A 274 -8.96 -18.75 11.05
N VAL A 275 -8.51 -18.61 9.80
CA VAL A 275 -8.88 -19.50 8.69
C VAL A 275 -8.43 -20.92 9.02
N ASP A 276 -7.21 -21.05 9.52
CA ASP A 276 -6.58 -22.32 9.89
C ASP A 276 -6.86 -22.77 11.33
N GLY A 277 -7.66 -22.03 12.10
CA GLY A 277 -7.87 -22.30 13.53
C GLY A 277 -6.60 -22.14 14.38
N LEU A 278 -5.62 -21.39 13.89
CA LEU A 278 -4.36 -21.11 14.57
C LEU A 278 -4.51 -19.97 15.57
N ARG A 279 -3.54 -19.88 16.49
CA ARG A 279 -3.36 -18.73 17.38
C ARG A 279 -2.17 -17.91 16.88
N GLY A 280 -2.44 -16.95 16.00
CA GLY A 280 -1.41 -16.15 15.37
C GLY A 280 -1.96 -14.83 14.85
N PHE A 281 -1.23 -14.21 13.92
CA PHE A 281 -1.62 -12.94 13.33
C PHE A 281 -2.85 -13.08 12.44
N ASN A 282 -3.76 -12.14 12.54
CA ASN A 282 -4.82 -11.93 11.57
C ASN A 282 -4.52 -10.66 10.79
N ARG A 283 -4.58 -9.49 11.43
CA ARG A 283 -4.40 -8.21 10.75
C ARG A 283 -3.52 -7.28 11.58
N PRO A 284 -2.19 -7.48 11.59
CA PRO A 284 -1.27 -6.61 12.32
C PRO A 284 -1.29 -5.22 11.68
N THR A 285 -1.69 -4.22 12.45
CA THR A 285 -1.85 -2.82 12.02
C THR A 285 -0.84 -1.87 12.66
N ASN A 286 -0.12 -2.34 13.68
CA ASN A 286 0.93 -1.53 14.29
C ASN A 286 2.05 -2.39 14.85
N VAL A 287 3.27 -1.83 14.85
CA VAL A 287 4.41 -2.37 15.59
C VAL A 287 5.16 -1.22 16.26
N ARG A 288 5.45 -1.35 17.56
CA ARG A 288 6.21 -0.37 18.33
C ARG A 288 7.23 -1.03 19.25
N MET A 289 8.42 -0.47 19.30
CA MET A 289 9.42 -0.84 20.31
C MET A 289 9.07 -0.17 21.63
N GLY A 290 8.81 -0.99 22.64
CA GLY A 290 8.51 -0.54 24.00
C GLY A 290 9.79 -0.18 24.78
N PRO A 291 9.67 0.65 25.83
CA PRO A 291 10.79 0.97 26.72
C PRO A 291 11.27 -0.24 27.53
N ASP A 292 10.48 -1.32 27.58
CA ASP A 292 10.83 -2.61 28.17
C ASP A 292 11.76 -3.46 27.29
N GLY A 293 12.14 -2.94 26.12
CA GLY A 293 13.00 -3.64 25.18
C GLY A 293 12.28 -4.77 24.45
N CYS A 294 10.96 -4.73 24.34
CA CYS A 294 10.15 -5.67 23.55
C CYS A 294 9.45 -4.95 22.39
N ALA A 295 9.16 -5.67 21.31
CA ALA A 295 8.26 -5.19 20.27
C ALA A 295 6.81 -5.49 20.66
N TRP A 296 5.92 -4.53 20.45
CA TRP A 296 4.49 -4.63 20.70
C TRP A 296 3.76 -4.50 19.38
N VAL A 297 2.96 -5.50 19.02
CA VAL A 297 2.19 -5.53 17.78
C VAL A 297 0.71 -5.44 18.10
N VAL A 298 0.02 -4.48 17.48
CA VAL A 298 -1.44 -4.42 17.53
C VAL A 298 -1.99 -5.18 16.34
N ASP A 299 -2.84 -6.16 16.61
CA ASP A 299 -3.61 -6.92 15.64
C ASP A 299 -5.08 -6.65 15.92
N TYR A 300 -5.80 -5.98 15.00
CA TYR A 300 -7.19 -5.60 15.30
C TYR A 300 -8.16 -6.77 15.19
N GLY A 301 -7.70 -7.92 14.69
CA GLY A 301 -8.44 -9.17 14.70
C GLY A 301 -8.77 -9.70 13.32
N ALA A 302 -9.53 -10.78 13.33
CA ALA A 302 -9.94 -11.52 12.14
C ALA A 302 -10.99 -10.76 11.34
N VAL A 303 -10.81 -10.75 10.02
CA VAL A 303 -11.72 -10.17 9.05
C VAL A 303 -12.12 -11.21 8.02
N ARG A 304 -13.42 -11.32 7.80
CA ARG A 304 -13.95 -12.02 6.64
C ARG A 304 -13.94 -11.11 5.43
N ASP A 305 -13.31 -11.52 4.36
CA ASP A 305 -13.04 -10.67 3.21
C ASP A 305 -13.63 -11.23 1.91
N PHE A 306 -13.21 -10.73 0.75
CA PHE A 306 -13.77 -11.15 -0.54
C PHE A 306 -13.44 -12.61 -0.90
N GLY A 307 -12.40 -13.19 -0.30
CA GLY A 307 -12.00 -14.58 -0.41
C GLY A 307 -11.52 -15.01 -1.80
N GLN A 308 -10.99 -14.06 -2.61
CA GLN A 308 -10.31 -14.41 -3.86
C GLN A 308 -8.88 -14.93 -3.63
N SER A 309 -8.22 -14.47 -2.56
CA SER A 309 -6.96 -15.02 -2.07
C SER A 309 -7.20 -16.38 -1.43
N ASP A 310 -8.06 -16.42 -0.42
CA ASP A 310 -8.47 -17.64 0.29
C ASP A 310 -10.01 -17.75 0.40
N PRO A 311 -10.65 -18.74 -0.24
CA PRO A 311 -12.09 -18.96 -0.13
C PRO A 311 -12.60 -19.17 1.31
N ASP A 312 -11.77 -19.68 2.22
CA ASP A 312 -12.12 -19.90 3.61
C ASP A 312 -12.08 -18.61 4.44
N ALA A 313 -11.46 -17.53 3.93
CA ALA A 313 -11.54 -16.18 4.50
C ALA A 313 -12.83 -15.44 4.10
N LYS A 314 -13.55 -15.93 3.08
CA LYS A 314 -14.69 -15.24 2.49
C LYS A 314 -15.79 -14.88 3.49
N TYR A 315 -16.36 -13.67 3.37
CA TYR A 315 -17.56 -13.25 4.09
C TYR A 315 -18.77 -14.13 3.75
N VAL A 316 -19.57 -14.44 4.77
CA VAL A 316 -20.72 -15.34 4.67
C VAL A 316 -22.00 -14.68 5.17
N GLY A 317 -23.13 -14.99 4.55
CA GLY A 317 -24.46 -14.51 4.94
C GLY A 317 -24.90 -13.26 4.19
N ALA A 318 -26.19 -13.23 3.82
CA ALA A 318 -26.75 -12.17 2.95
C ALA A 318 -26.78 -10.76 3.58
N ASN A 319 -26.64 -10.67 4.91
CA ASN A 319 -26.66 -9.39 5.64
C ASN A 319 -25.27 -8.84 5.93
N ASN A 320 -24.22 -9.55 5.50
CA ASN A 320 -22.85 -9.17 5.74
C ASN A 320 -22.26 -8.54 4.48
N GLY A 321 -21.68 -7.35 4.64
CA GLY A 321 -20.91 -6.70 3.59
C GLY A 321 -19.49 -7.26 3.48
N PRO A 322 -18.69 -6.79 2.51
CA PRO A 322 -17.28 -7.12 2.46
C PRO A 322 -16.57 -6.60 3.73
N LEU A 323 -15.54 -7.32 4.19
CA LEU A 323 -14.69 -6.97 5.34
C LEU A 323 -15.39 -7.02 6.71
N VAL A 324 -16.05 -8.14 7.03
CA VAL A 324 -16.72 -8.34 8.32
C VAL A 324 -15.69 -8.63 9.42
N GLN A 325 -15.56 -7.72 10.36
CA GLN A 325 -14.73 -7.91 11.55
C GLN A 325 -15.37 -8.94 12.50
N ILE A 326 -14.59 -9.91 12.98
CA ILE A 326 -15.06 -10.93 13.93
C ILE A 326 -14.82 -10.43 15.36
N PRO A 327 -15.88 -10.17 16.16
CA PRO A 327 -15.71 -9.63 17.51
C PRO A 327 -14.88 -10.53 18.43
N GLY A 328 -14.10 -9.92 19.32
CA GLY A 328 -13.31 -10.63 20.34
C GLY A 328 -12.03 -11.32 19.83
N THR A 329 -11.61 -11.03 18.60
CA THR A 329 -10.42 -11.64 17.97
C THR A 329 -9.18 -10.75 17.97
N GLY A 330 -9.30 -9.47 18.32
CA GLY A 330 -8.17 -8.55 18.40
C GLY A 330 -7.19 -8.91 19.52
N VAL A 331 -5.89 -8.77 19.24
CA VAL A 331 -4.80 -9.19 20.14
C VAL A 331 -3.69 -8.13 20.14
N ILE A 332 -3.07 -7.93 21.30
CA ILE A 332 -1.78 -7.24 21.40
C ILE A 332 -0.70 -8.28 21.66
N TRP A 333 0.25 -8.40 20.74
CA TRP A 333 1.38 -9.31 20.87
C TRP A 333 2.56 -8.60 21.50
N ARG A 334 3.27 -9.31 22.38
CA ARG A 334 4.55 -8.86 22.96
C ARG A 334 5.64 -9.82 22.52
N ILE A 335 6.60 -9.32 21.77
CA ILE A 335 7.75 -10.08 21.27
C ILE A 335 8.99 -9.57 21.99
N CYS A 336 9.56 -10.40 22.86
CA CYS A 336 10.74 -10.06 23.65
C CYS A 336 11.91 -10.95 23.28
N ARG A 337 13.12 -10.45 23.55
CA ARG A 337 14.30 -11.31 23.58
C ARG A 337 14.20 -12.28 24.76
N GLN A 338 14.52 -13.54 24.52
CA GLN A 338 14.70 -14.56 25.57
C GLN A 338 16.16 -14.68 25.98
#